data_AF-A0A496UD22-F1
#
_entry.id   AF-A0A496UD22-F1
#
_cell.length_a   1.000
_cell.length_b   1.000
_cell.length_c   1.000
_cell.angle_alpha   90.00
_cell.angle_beta   90.00
_cell.angle_gamma   90.00
#
_symmetry.space_group_name_H-M   'P 1'
#
loop_
_entity.id
_entity.type
_entity.pdbx_description
1 polymer ?
#
loop_
_entity_poly.entity_id
_entity_poly.type
_entity_poly.pdbx_seq_one_letter_code
_entity_poly.pdbx_strand_id
1 'polypeptide(L)'
;MDYSERLYRVIEQVQISLDEHSSTGDPSMVTPDKWDGILSDSGHPASGHIHAKKMPGCVGTLHGRPLSVAFRRCSEMTLAVYCSSSCLFRIVRNTLGARLNILHGMRVRFRDPEIDRGFVARVSGSSKFTDYLRGSELFSVMHGLMPFYSLTGKPGSLTLACDFVEDEINLDRVTRRMEAMVELAGGLERTLSESSSGAID
;
A
#
# COMPACT_ATOMS: atom_id res chain seq x y z
N MET A 1 -20.75 -14.98 -11.17
CA MET A 1 -20.97 -14.24 -9.92
C MET A 1 -21.00 -12.76 -10.26
N ASP A 2 -22.18 -12.16 -10.11
CA ASP A 2 -22.32 -10.70 -10.08
C ASP A 2 -21.67 -10.16 -8.82
N TYR A 3 -21.13 -8.95 -8.90
CA TYR A 3 -20.61 -8.23 -7.74
C TYR A 3 -21.76 -7.88 -6.81
N SER A 4 -21.55 -7.89 -5.49
CA SER A 4 -22.56 -7.34 -4.59
C SER A 4 -22.70 -5.85 -4.85
N GLU A 5 -23.95 -5.38 -4.96
CA GLU A 5 -24.30 -3.95 -4.95
C GLU A 5 -23.62 -3.20 -3.80
N ARG A 6 -23.34 -3.90 -2.69
CA ARG A 6 -22.63 -3.35 -1.54
C ARG A 6 -21.25 -2.82 -1.90
N LEU A 7 -20.44 -3.59 -2.64
CA LEU A 7 -19.09 -3.18 -3.00
C LEU A 7 -19.11 -1.96 -3.93
N TYR A 8 -20.09 -1.88 -4.83
CA TYR A 8 -20.29 -0.68 -5.65
C TYR A 8 -20.62 0.54 -4.80
N ARG A 9 -21.53 0.42 -3.82
CA ARG A 9 -21.86 1.51 -2.90
C ARG A 9 -20.66 1.97 -2.08
N VAL A 10 -19.81 1.05 -1.62
CA VAL A 10 -18.59 1.39 -0.88
C VAL A 10 -17.63 2.18 -1.77
N ILE A 11 -17.42 1.77 -3.03
CA ILE A 11 -16.53 2.47 -3.96
C ILE A 11 -17.07 3.86 -4.29
N GLU A 12 -18.37 4.00 -4.49
CA GLU A 12 -19.04 5.28 -4.71
C GLU A 12 -18.87 6.22 -3.49
N GLN A 13 -19.07 5.70 -2.28
CA GLN A 13 -18.85 6.46 -1.04
C GLN A 13 -17.39 6.89 -0.86
N VAL A 14 -16.44 6.03 -1.21
CA VAL A 14 -15.01 6.37 -1.18
C VAL A 14 -14.70 7.46 -2.20
N GLN A 15 -15.25 7.38 -3.41
CA GLN A 15 -15.08 8.43 -4.43
C GLN A 15 -15.62 9.77 -3.93
N ILE A 16 -16.85 9.80 -3.40
CA ILE A 16 -17.45 11.03 -2.84
C ILE A 16 -16.56 11.60 -1.74
N SER A 17 -16.07 10.76 -0.83
CA SER A 17 -15.17 11.19 0.25
C SER A 17 -13.87 11.79 -0.31
N LEU A 18 -13.26 11.17 -1.33
CA LEU A 18 -12.04 11.71 -1.96
C LEU A 18 -12.30 13.05 -2.67
N ASP A 19 -13.46 13.20 -3.31
CA ASP A 19 -13.85 14.43 -3.99
C ASP A 19 -14.06 15.58 -2.98
N GLU A 20 -14.64 15.30 -1.81
CA GLU A 20 -14.75 16.29 -0.72
C GLU A 20 -13.38 16.73 -0.17
N HIS A 21 -12.41 15.82 -0.10
CA HIS A 21 -11.05 16.13 0.34
C HIS A 21 -10.21 16.85 -0.74
N SER A 22 -10.73 16.96 -1.97
CA SER A 22 -10.03 17.60 -3.09
C SER A 22 -10.21 19.12 -3.17
N SER A 23 -11.02 19.74 -2.30
CA SER A 23 -11.31 21.18 -2.37
C SER A 23 -10.19 22.05 -1.80
N THR A 24 -9.17 22.36 -2.62
CA THR A 24 -8.41 23.64 -2.77
C THR A 24 -7.04 23.37 -3.42
N GLY A 25 -6.99 23.21 -4.74
CA GLY A 25 -5.70 23.13 -5.44
C GLY A 25 -5.86 22.85 -6.93
N ASP A 26 -5.12 23.60 -7.75
CA ASP A 26 -5.14 23.60 -9.22
C ASP A 26 -5.27 22.21 -9.89
N PRO A 27 -6.02 22.09 -11.00
CA PRO A 27 -6.17 20.85 -11.74
C PRO A 27 -4.94 20.63 -12.64
N SER A 28 -3.80 20.30 -12.03
CA SER A 28 -2.60 19.90 -12.76
C SER A 28 -1.77 18.93 -11.92
N MET A 29 -2.33 17.77 -11.59
CA MET A 29 -1.53 16.62 -11.18
C MET A 29 -2.00 15.38 -11.91
N VAL A 30 -1.03 14.81 -12.62
CA VAL A 30 -1.07 13.59 -13.42
C VAL A 30 -1.95 12.51 -12.77
N THR A 31 -3.08 12.21 -13.40
CA THR A 31 -3.81 10.96 -13.17
C THR A 31 -2.88 9.82 -13.55
N PRO A 32 -2.53 8.91 -12.63
CA PRO A 32 -1.62 7.84 -12.96
C PRO A 32 -2.34 6.77 -13.78
N ASP A 33 -2.27 6.88 -15.11
CA ASP A 33 -2.74 5.84 -16.00
C ASP A 33 -1.88 4.57 -15.81
N LYS A 34 -2.55 3.49 -15.34
CA LYS A 34 -2.07 2.10 -15.30
C LYS A 34 -0.88 1.77 -14.37
N TRP A 35 -1.20 1.49 -13.11
CA TRP A 35 -0.31 0.72 -12.20
C TRP A 35 -0.60 -0.79 -12.21
N ASP A 36 -0.74 -1.40 -13.39
CA ASP A 36 -1.07 -2.84 -13.53
C ASP A 36 0.14 -3.79 -13.40
N GLY A 37 1.32 -3.30 -13.03
CA GLY A 37 2.58 -4.04 -13.15
C GLY A 37 3.03 -4.91 -11.95
N ILE A 38 2.24 -5.13 -10.91
CA ILE A 38 2.73 -5.81 -9.69
C ILE A 38 1.74 -6.85 -9.15
N LEU A 39 1.44 -7.87 -9.94
CA LEU A 39 0.72 -9.05 -9.46
C LEU A 39 1.50 -10.36 -9.63
N SER A 40 2.51 -10.36 -10.50
CA SER A 40 3.20 -11.59 -10.90
C SER A 40 4.12 -12.17 -9.82
N ASP A 41 4.58 -11.36 -8.85
CA ASP A 41 5.57 -11.80 -7.86
C ASP A 41 5.02 -11.93 -6.44
N SER A 42 3.68 -11.87 -6.27
CA SER A 42 3.00 -11.98 -4.97
C SER A 42 3.23 -13.32 -4.26
N GLY A 43 3.76 -14.34 -4.95
CA GLY A 43 3.85 -15.70 -4.41
C GLY A 43 2.47 -16.31 -4.12
N HIS A 44 1.39 -15.62 -4.51
CA HIS A 44 0.10 -16.22 -4.74
C HIS A 44 0.14 -16.88 -6.13
N PRO A 45 -0.52 -18.04 -6.30
CA PRO A 45 -0.71 -18.56 -7.64
C PRO A 45 -1.35 -17.45 -8.47
N ALA A 46 -0.67 -17.06 -9.55
CA ALA A 46 -1.31 -16.30 -10.61
C ALA A 46 -2.49 -17.16 -11.07
N SER A 47 -3.68 -16.87 -10.53
CA SER A 47 -4.91 -17.43 -11.04
C SER A 47 -4.99 -16.97 -12.48
N GLY A 48 -4.75 -17.89 -13.41
CA GLY A 48 -4.73 -17.68 -14.85
C GLY A 48 -6.10 -17.32 -15.37
N HIS A 49 -6.62 -16.16 -14.98
CA HIS A 49 -7.90 -15.60 -15.42
C HIS A 49 -7.67 -14.28 -16.12
N ILE A 50 -6.99 -14.37 -17.27
CA ILE A 50 -7.15 -13.44 -18.38
C ILE A 50 -8.64 -13.51 -18.74
N HIS A 51 -9.37 -12.40 -18.65
CA HIS A 51 -10.83 -12.21 -18.87
C HIS A 51 -11.77 -12.10 -17.64
N ALA A 52 -11.28 -11.84 -16.43
CA ALA A 52 -12.16 -11.38 -15.35
C ALA A 52 -12.52 -9.88 -15.53
N LYS A 53 -13.81 -9.58 -15.73
CA LYS A 53 -14.40 -8.22 -15.76
C LYS A 53 -13.94 -7.45 -14.52
N LYS A 54 -12.92 -6.55 -14.61
CA LYS A 54 -12.39 -5.79 -13.46
C LYS A 54 -13.52 -5.02 -12.78
N MET A 55 -13.57 -5.06 -11.45
CA MET A 55 -14.44 -4.17 -10.69
C MET A 55 -13.89 -2.75 -10.86
N PRO A 56 -14.73 -1.71 -11.01
CA PRO A 56 -14.20 -0.34 -11.06
C PRO A 56 -13.46 -0.04 -9.76
N GLY A 57 -12.26 0.51 -9.86
CA GLY A 57 -11.61 1.19 -8.74
C GLY A 57 -11.94 2.68 -8.78
N CYS A 58 -11.56 3.40 -7.73
CA CYS A 58 -11.62 4.85 -7.67
C CYS A 58 -10.21 5.44 -7.56
N VAL A 59 -10.07 6.66 -8.07
CA VAL A 59 -8.84 7.45 -7.98
C VAL A 59 -9.20 8.81 -7.41
N GLY A 60 -8.30 9.39 -6.63
CA GLY A 60 -8.54 10.69 -6.03
C GLY A 60 -7.36 11.16 -5.22
N THR A 61 -7.60 12.14 -4.38
CA THR A 61 -6.56 12.80 -3.60
C THR A 61 -6.97 12.86 -2.15
N LEU A 62 -6.08 12.45 -1.24
CA LEU A 62 -6.29 12.59 0.20
C LEU A 62 -5.15 13.43 0.77
N HIS A 63 -5.48 14.55 1.43
CA HIS A 63 -4.52 15.54 1.93
C HIS A 63 -3.50 15.99 0.86
N GLY A 64 -3.96 16.23 -0.37
CA GLY A 64 -3.10 16.62 -1.49
C GLY A 64 -2.26 15.47 -2.09
N ARG A 65 -2.36 14.24 -1.56
CA ARG A 65 -1.63 13.07 -2.07
C ARG A 65 -2.51 12.23 -3.01
N PRO A 66 -2.09 12.00 -4.27
CA PRO A 66 -2.80 11.12 -5.18
C PRO A 66 -2.84 9.68 -4.67
N LEU A 67 -3.99 9.03 -4.79
CA LEU A 67 -4.18 7.63 -4.45
C LEU A 67 -5.21 6.93 -5.34
N SER A 68 -5.22 5.60 -5.26
CA SER A 68 -6.21 4.75 -5.91
C SER A 68 -6.62 3.59 -5.01
N VAL A 69 -7.89 3.19 -5.12
CA VAL A 69 -8.48 2.04 -4.44
C VAL A 69 -9.10 1.13 -5.49
N ALA A 70 -8.79 -0.15 -5.45
CA ALA A 70 -9.36 -1.14 -6.37
C ALA A 70 -9.77 -2.41 -5.63
N PHE A 71 -10.96 -2.91 -5.97
CA PHE A 71 -11.47 -4.20 -5.50
C PHE A 71 -11.34 -5.25 -6.59
N ARG A 72 -11.10 -6.51 -6.19
CA ARG A 72 -10.94 -7.64 -7.10
C ARG A 72 -11.82 -8.80 -6.68
N ARG A 73 -12.21 -9.63 -7.66
CA ARG A 73 -13.19 -10.74 -7.53
C ARG A 73 -12.83 -11.85 -6.53
N CYS A 74 -11.70 -11.76 -5.85
CA CYS A 74 -11.22 -12.76 -4.90
C CYS A 74 -11.17 -12.22 -3.46
N SER A 75 -12.01 -11.25 -3.13
CA SER A 75 -11.99 -10.58 -1.81
C SER A 75 -10.67 -9.85 -1.54
N GLU A 76 -10.09 -9.29 -2.60
CA GLU A 76 -8.84 -8.54 -2.54
C GLU A 76 -9.11 -7.04 -2.76
N MET A 77 -8.52 -6.23 -1.91
CA MET A 77 -8.45 -4.78 -2.04
C MET A 77 -7.00 -4.34 -2.21
N THR A 78 -6.76 -3.49 -3.21
CA THR A 78 -5.49 -2.81 -3.44
C THR A 78 -5.65 -1.33 -3.15
N LEU A 79 -4.76 -0.76 -2.34
CA LEU A 79 -4.60 0.67 -2.14
C LEU A 79 -3.23 1.09 -2.65
N ALA A 80 -3.14 2.09 -3.51
CA ALA A 80 -1.87 2.65 -3.94
C ALA A 80 -1.87 4.16 -3.71
N VAL A 81 -0.86 4.66 -3.01
CA VAL A 81 -0.63 6.09 -2.79
C VAL A 81 0.65 6.53 -3.48
N TYR A 82 0.68 7.75 -3.99
CA TYR A 82 1.92 8.34 -4.49
C TYR A 82 2.92 8.48 -3.34
N CYS A 83 4.17 8.08 -3.57
CA CYS A 83 5.25 8.22 -2.62
C CYS A 83 6.52 8.59 -3.37
N SER A 84 7.04 9.79 -3.12
CA SER A 84 8.25 10.34 -3.76
C SER A 84 9.55 9.73 -3.23
N SER A 85 9.47 8.96 -2.15
CA SER A 85 10.59 8.22 -1.59
C SER A 85 11.26 7.32 -2.63
N SER A 86 12.59 7.32 -2.65
CA SER A 86 13.39 6.40 -3.47
C SER A 86 13.48 4.98 -2.90
N CYS A 87 12.80 4.70 -1.79
CA CYS A 87 12.88 3.40 -1.13
C CYS A 87 12.30 2.28 -2.00
N LEU A 88 13.05 1.17 -2.09
CA LEU A 88 12.56 -0.08 -2.66
C LEU A 88 12.45 -1.10 -1.55
N PHE A 89 11.23 -1.49 -1.22
CA PHE A 89 11.00 -2.48 -0.17
C PHE A 89 9.75 -3.29 -0.39
N ARG A 90 9.71 -4.41 0.34
CA ARG A 90 8.57 -5.31 0.31
C ARG A 90 8.40 -5.99 1.67
N ILE A 91 7.19 -5.90 2.20
CA ILE A 91 6.74 -6.56 3.42
C ILE A 91 5.59 -7.49 3.03
N VAL A 92 5.74 -8.79 3.27
CA VAL A 92 4.72 -9.79 2.92
C VAL A 92 4.45 -10.71 4.10
N ARG A 93 3.28 -11.36 4.11
CA ARG A 93 2.98 -12.42 5.10
C ARG A 93 4.09 -13.47 5.12
N ASN A 94 4.41 -13.94 6.32
CA ASN A 94 5.48 -14.90 6.56
C ASN A 94 5.05 -16.33 6.20
N THR A 95 4.84 -16.58 4.92
CA THR A 95 4.53 -17.90 4.37
C THR A 95 5.79 -18.66 3.99
N LEU A 96 5.69 -19.99 3.84
CA LEU A 96 6.80 -20.79 3.29
C LEU A 96 7.23 -20.24 1.91
N GLY A 97 6.26 -19.87 1.07
CA GLY A 97 6.50 -19.19 -0.19
C GLY A 97 7.35 -17.93 -0.01
N ALA A 98 6.97 -16.99 0.86
CA ALA A 98 7.74 -15.76 1.09
C ALA A 98 9.17 -16.00 1.64
N ARG A 99 9.38 -17.11 2.36
CA ARG A 99 10.69 -17.50 2.89
C ARG A 99 11.59 -18.13 1.83
N LEU A 100 11.02 -18.97 0.96
CA LEU A 100 11.72 -19.69 -0.11
C LEU A 100 11.88 -18.85 -1.37
N ASN A 101 10.96 -17.92 -1.61
CA ASN A 101 11.02 -17.01 -2.74
C ASN A 101 12.22 -16.08 -2.55
N ILE A 102 12.99 -15.88 -3.62
CA ILE A 102 14.11 -14.94 -3.64
C ILE A 102 13.49 -13.54 -3.74
N LEU A 103 12.84 -13.09 -2.67
CA LEU A 103 12.55 -11.69 -2.50
C LEU A 103 13.91 -10.98 -2.53
N HIS A 104 14.14 -10.14 -3.54
CA HIS A 104 15.38 -9.40 -3.66
C HIS A 104 15.52 -8.40 -2.50
N GLY A 105 16.76 -8.13 -2.09
CA GLY A 105 17.09 -7.21 -1.00
C GLY A 105 17.50 -7.88 0.31
N MET A 106 17.99 -7.05 1.23
CA MET A 106 18.41 -7.43 2.58
C MET A 106 17.18 -7.68 3.46
N ARG A 107 17.17 -8.80 4.20
CA ARG A 107 16.12 -9.06 5.20
C ARG A 107 16.27 -8.10 6.36
N VAL A 108 15.17 -7.45 6.73
CA VAL A 108 15.09 -6.62 7.94
C VAL A 108 14.24 -7.35 8.96
N ARG A 109 14.71 -7.34 10.21
CA ARG A 109 13.93 -7.82 11.36
C ARG A 109 13.24 -6.65 12.02
N PHE A 110 11.96 -6.84 12.32
CA PHE A 110 11.21 -5.87 13.11
C PHE A 110 11.58 -6.01 14.58
N ARG A 111 11.46 -4.92 15.35
CA ARG A 111 11.65 -4.97 16.80
C ARG A 111 10.47 -5.65 17.49
N ASP A 112 9.27 -5.45 16.97
CA ASP A 112 8.07 -6.12 17.45
C ASP A 112 8.09 -7.61 17.07
N PRO A 113 8.06 -8.54 18.05
CA PRO A 113 8.13 -9.97 17.79
C PRO A 113 6.89 -10.54 17.08
N GLU A 114 5.71 -9.95 17.28
CA GLU A 114 4.48 -10.40 16.63
C GLU A 114 4.52 -10.07 15.14
N ILE A 115 4.93 -8.84 14.81
CA ILE A 115 5.13 -8.41 13.43
C ILE A 115 6.26 -9.20 12.75
N ASP A 116 7.40 -9.41 13.42
CA ASP A 116 8.53 -10.17 12.86
C ASP A 116 8.18 -11.65 12.58
N ARG A 117 7.30 -12.23 13.39
CA ARG A 117 6.77 -13.57 13.15
C ARG A 117 5.72 -13.59 12.03
N GLY A 118 4.87 -12.56 11.95
CA GLY A 118 3.79 -12.48 10.98
C GLY A 118 4.24 -12.10 9.57
N PHE A 119 5.35 -11.38 9.43
CA PHE A 119 5.78 -10.79 8.16
C PHE A 119 7.27 -11.01 7.84
N VAL A 120 7.59 -10.97 6.55
CA VAL A 120 8.95 -10.94 6.03
C VAL A 120 9.15 -9.60 5.33
N ALA A 121 10.06 -8.78 5.88
CA ALA A 121 10.47 -7.52 5.28
C ALA A 121 11.80 -7.66 4.55
N ARG A 122 11.85 -7.13 3.34
CA ARG A 122 13.07 -7.00 2.55
C ARG A 122 13.20 -5.61 1.95
N VAL A 123 14.43 -5.15 1.89
CA VAL A 123 14.76 -3.79 1.47
C VAL A 123 15.93 -3.81 0.51
N SER A 124 15.86 -2.97 -0.50
CA SER A 124 16.94 -2.72 -1.44
C SER A 124 17.31 -1.25 -1.34
N GLY A 125 18.55 -0.95 -0.91
CA GLY A 125 19.04 0.42 -0.76
C GLY A 125 19.58 0.74 0.64
N SER A 126 19.44 2.01 1.03
CA SER A 126 20.13 2.66 2.16
C SER A 126 19.84 2.03 3.55
N SER A 127 20.85 2.05 4.42
CA SER A 127 20.78 1.63 5.83
C SER A 127 19.75 2.42 6.64
N LYS A 128 19.50 3.70 6.32
CA LYS A 128 18.53 4.55 7.04
C LYS A 128 17.10 4.02 6.98
N PHE A 129 16.72 3.44 5.85
CA PHE A 129 15.40 2.81 5.72
C PHE A 129 15.29 1.54 6.58
N THR A 130 16.39 0.79 6.73
CA THR A 130 16.45 -0.35 7.65
C THR A 130 16.23 0.09 9.10
N ASP A 131 16.75 1.26 9.47
CA ASP A 131 16.56 1.82 10.81
C ASP A 131 15.14 2.37 11.03
N TYR A 132 14.54 2.99 10.01
CA TYR A 132 13.12 3.35 10.04
C TYR A 132 12.20 2.14 10.20
N LEU A 133 12.48 1.04 9.49
CA LEU A 133 11.75 -0.22 9.66
C LEU A 133 11.87 -0.81 11.08
N ARG A 134 12.89 -0.42 11.84
CA ARG A 134 13.09 -0.80 13.23
C ARG A 134 12.50 0.23 14.21
N GLY A 135 12.03 1.38 13.73
CA GLY A 135 11.45 2.45 14.54
C GLY A 135 10.04 2.14 15.01
N SER A 136 9.64 2.74 16.14
CA SER A 136 8.32 2.51 16.75
C SER A 136 7.16 3.10 15.95
N GLU A 137 7.38 4.20 15.24
CA GLU A 137 6.35 4.90 14.47
C GLU A 137 5.76 4.03 13.36
N LEU A 138 6.61 3.24 12.68
CA LEU A 138 6.15 2.32 11.66
C LEU A 138 5.23 1.24 12.21
N PHE A 139 5.43 0.78 13.46
CA PHE A 139 4.62 -0.30 14.03
C PHE A 139 3.17 0.14 14.23
N SER A 140 2.94 1.34 14.76
CA SER A 140 1.59 1.89 14.93
C SER A 140 0.86 1.97 13.59
N VAL A 141 1.54 2.47 12.55
CA VAL A 141 0.97 2.54 11.19
C VAL A 141 0.73 1.14 10.62
N MET A 142 1.66 0.21 10.79
CA MET A 142 1.51 -1.17 10.33
C MET A 142 0.34 -1.88 10.99
N HIS A 143 0.08 -1.67 12.28
CA HIS A 143 -1.10 -2.21 12.95
C HIS A 143 -2.40 -1.65 12.34
N GLY A 144 -2.43 -0.37 11.97
CA GLY A 144 -3.57 0.24 11.26
C GLY A 144 -3.81 -0.36 9.87
N LEU A 145 -2.77 -0.90 9.22
CA LEU A 145 -2.87 -1.55 7.92
C LEU A 145 -3.28 -3.04 8.01
N MET A 146 -3.21 -3.65 9.20
CA MET A 146 -3.57 -5.06 9.37
C MET A 146 -5.10 -5.29 9.32
N PRO A 147 -5.55 -6.43 8.76
CA PRO A 147 -4.76 -7.44 8.06
C PRO A 147 -4.37 -6.99 6.64
N PHE A 148 -3.17 -7.38 6.20
CA PHE A 148 -2.70 -7.28 4.81
C PHE A 148 -1.81 -8.47 4.45
N TYR A 149 -1.55 -8.70 3.17
CA TYR A 149 -0.60 -9.75 2.72
C TYR A 149 0.60 -9.22 1.95
N SER A 150 0.52 -8.02 1.37
CA SER A 150 1.66 -7.35 0.77
C SER A 150 1.61 -5.84 0.98
N LEU A 151 2.75 -5.27 1.33
CA LEU A 151 3.01 -3.83 1.33
C LEU A 151 4.33 -3.61 0.59
N THR A 152 4.27 -2.86 -0.51
CA THR A 152 5.41 -2.68 -1.42
C THR A 152 5.65 -1.19 -1.63
N GLY A 153 6.87 -0.75 -1.36
CA GLY A 153 7.34 0.59 -1.72
C GLY A 153 8.25 0.52 -2.94
N LYS A 154 8.00 1.38 -3.92
CA LYS A 154 8.86 1.66 -5.07
C LYS A 154 8.89 3.18 -5.29
N PRO A 155 9.90 3.71 -5.98
CA PRO A 155 9.88 5.12 -6.39
C PRO A 155 8.57 5.47 -7.10
N GLY A 156 7.87 6.48 -6.58
CA GLY A 156 6.59 6.96 -7.11
C GLY A 156 5.35 6.22 -6.59
N SER A 157 5.47 5.12 -5.84
CA SER A 157 4.30 4.36 -5.37
C SER A 157 4.54 3.55 -4.09
N LEU A 158 3.58 3.65 -3.19
CA LEU A 158 3.43 2.76 -2.05
C LEU A 158 2.11 2.00 -2.20
N THR A 159 2.17 0.68 -2.32
CA THR A 159 1.02 -0.18 -2.61
C THR A 159 0.77 -1.17 -1.48
N LEU A 160 -0.45 -1.21 -0.97
CA LEU A 160 -0.98 -2.19 -0.04
C LEU A 160 -1.92 -3.14 -0.77
N ALA A 161 -1.77 -4.43 -0.50
CA ALA A 161 -2.68 -5.47 -0.95
C ALA A 161 -3.15 -6.27 0.27
N CYS A 162 -4.47 -6.36 0.41
CA CYS A 162 -5.12 -6.93 1.58
C CYS A 162 -6.39 -7.69 1.22
N ASP A 163 -6.71 -8.68 2.04
CA ASP A 163 -7.97 -9.39 1.96
C ASP A 163 -9.06 -8.55 2.66
N PHE A 164 -10.30 -8.66 2.20
CA PHE A 164 -11.46 -8.13 2.90
C PHE A 164 -12.54 -9.21 3.05
N VAL A 165 -13.46 -9.01 3.99
CA VAL A 165 -14.70 -9.79 4.06
C VAL A 165 -15.81 -8.89 3.56
N GLU A 166 -16.55 -9.32 2.53
CA GLU A 166 -17.55 -8.50 1.84
C GLU A 166 -18.66 -8.00 2.77
N ASP A 167 -19.04 -8.78 3.78
CA ASP A 167 -20.05 -8.39 4.76
C ASP A 167 -19.55 -7.35 5.78
N GLU A 168 -18.23 -7.21 5.92
CA GLU A 168 -17.62 -6.32 6.90
C GLU A 168 -17.03 -5.05 6.28
N ILE A 169 -16.81 -5.01 4.96
CA ILE A 169 -16.23 -3.85 4.30
C ILE A 169 -17.23 -2.68 4.29
N ASN A 170 -16.73 -1.50 4.61
CA ASN A 170 -17.46 -0.23 4.69
C ASN A 170 -16.50 0.95 4.45
N LEU A 171 -17.05 2.16 4.29
CA LEU A 171 -16.31 3.39 4.07
C LEU A 171 -15.21 3.60 5.12
N ASP A 172 -15.56 3.59 6.41
CA ASP A 172 -14.63 3.85 7.51
C ASP A 172 -13.40 2.94 7.48
N ARG A 173 -13.58 1.65 7.20
CA ARG A 173 -12.47 0.69 7.11
C ARG A 173 -11.55 1.00 5.94
N VAL A 174 -12.09 1.43 4.80
CA VAL A 174 -11.28 1.83 3.64
C VAL A 174 -10.56 3.14 3.93
N THR A 175 -11.27 4.15 4.47
CA THR A 175 -10.71 5.47 4.79
C THR A 175 -9.57 5.40 5.79
N ARG A 176 -9.72 4.67 6.91
CA ARG A 176 -8.63 4.49 7.88
C ARG A 176 -7.37 3.87 7.26
N ARG A 177 -7.54 2.96 6.30
CA ARG A 177 -6.41 2.36 5.57
C ARG A 177 -5.78 3.34 4.58
N MET A 178 -6.59 4.17 3.92
CA MET A 178 -6.08 5.25 3.08
C MET A 178 -5.25 6.26 3.90
N GLU A 179 -5.78 6.70 5.04
CA GLU A 179 -5.09 7.59 5.98
C GLU A 179 -3.76 7.00 6.46
N ALA A 180 -3.77 5.74 6.93
CA ALA A 180 -2.56 5.05 7.36
C ALA A 180 -1.53 4.91 6.23
N MET A 181 -1.98 4.71 4.98
CA MET A 181 -1.09 4.66 3.81
C MET A 181 -0.49 6.03 3.48
N VAL A 182 -1.27 7.11 3.59
CA VAL A 182 -0.79 8.48 3.40
C VAL A 182 0.20 8.87 4.49
N GLU A 183 -0.08 8.52 5.74
CA GLU A 183 0.83 8.72 6.89
C GLU A 183 2.14 7.94 6.67
N LEU A 184 2.06 6.68 6.25
CA LEU A 184 3.23 5.88 5.93
C LEU A 184 4.07 6.53 4.84
N ALA A 185 3.45 6.98 3.74
CA ALA A 185 4.16 7.65 2.66
C ALA A 185 4.87 8.92 3.14
N GLY A 186 4.21 9.75 3.95
CA GLY A 186 4.81 10.95 4.54
C GLY A 186 5.95 10.64 5.51
N GLY A 187 5.83 9.57 6.32
CA GLY A 187 6.91 9.10 7.20
C GLY A 187 8.14 8.62 6.45
N LEU A 188 7.93 7.88 5.35
CA LEU A 188 9.00 7.41 4.46
C LEU A 188 9.74 8.58 3.80
N GLU A 189 9.00 9.56 3.29
CA GLU A 189 9.57 10.73 2.63
C GLU A 189 10.40 11.56 3.62
N ARG A 190 9.87 11.90 4.80
CA ARG A 190 10.59 12.66 5.82
C ARG A 190 11.92 12.01 6.22
N THR A 191 11.87 10.72 6.53
CA THR A 191 13.04 9.91 6.93
C THR A 191 14.15 9.96 5.88
N LEU A 192 13.79 10.00 4.60
CA LEU A 192 14.75 9.95 3.50
C LEU A 192 15.15 11.36 3.00
N SER A 193 14.33 12.39 3.21
CA SER A 193 14.69 13.79 2.92
C SER A 193 15.69 14.37 3.93
N GLU A 194 15.61 13.98 5.21
CA GLU A 194 16.62 14.31 6.23
C GLU A 194 18.00 13.71 5.92
N SER A 195 18.11 12.86 4.89
CA SER A 195 19.37 12.27 4.45
C SER A 195 20.13 13.08 3.40
N SER A 196 19.45 13.98 2.68
CA SER A 196 20.02 14.80 1.60
C SER A 196 20.56 16.16 2.05
N SER A 197 20.25 16.60 3.28
CA SER A 197 20.70 17.89 3.82
C SER A 197 22.03 17.85 4.58
N GLY A 198 22.68 16.68 4.67
CA GLY A 198 23.92 16.48 5.43
C GLY A 198 25.18 16.26 4.57
N ALA A 199 25.15 16.59 3.28
CA ALA A 199 26.29 16.46 2.36
C ALA A 199 26.71 17.81 1.78
N ILE A 200 26.98 18.78 2.66
CA ILE A 200 27.83 19.93 2.37
C ILE A 200 28.65 20.16 3.65
N ASP A 201 29.87 19.62 3.66
CA ASP A 201 31.05 20.17 4.33
C ASP A 201 32.30 19.57 3.66
#